data_AF-A0A4R3U3L1-F1
#
_entry.id   AF-A0A4R3U3L1-F1
#
_cell.length_a   1.000
_cell.length_b   1.000
_cell.length_c   1.000
_cell.angle_alpha   90.00
_cell.angle_beta   90.00
_cell.angle_gamma   90.00
#
_symmetry.space_group_name_H-M   'P 1'
#
loop_
_entity.id
_entity.type
_entity.pdbx_description
1 polymer ?
#
loop_
_entity_poly.entity_id
_entity_poly.type
_entity_poly.pdbx_seq_one_letter_code
_entity_poly.pdbx_strand_id
1 'polypeptide(L)'
;MASNFIPFEEVEELATIERLAQMLNLDIRRSGAQWRCECPAHPGHHRDLCISPQVKSKRGSLGVFFCQREKTGGDRIGLVAHVMDIGQQDAAIFIAQQFGMTLANNKNSTSDSTVSTVSKGRATVPPAEKSEGRSQPASSRAEFDPQAFASKLEYTHEVAALGIIESDAELLGIGMYRGKVYIAMRYDNGDIAGFAAVEAAKLPSKLLPYVAGNVVVLKQRA
;
A
#
# COMPACT_ATOMS: atom_id res chain seq x y z
N MET A 1 6.15 15.51 -21.45
CA MET A 1 4.98 16.33 -21.07
C MET A 1 5.04 16.51 -19.57
N ALA A 2 4.89 17.73 -19.06
CA ALA A 2 4.99 17.95 -17.61
C ALA A 2 3.88 17.14 -16.91
N SER A 3 4.29 16.13 -16.15
CA SER A 3 3.38 15.40 -15.27
C SER A 3 2.96 16.37 -14.17
N ASN A 4 1.74 16.89 -14.27
CA ASN A 4 1.12 17.69 -13.22
C ASN A 4 0.91 16.78 -12.00
N PHE A 5 1.92 16.70 -11.15
CA PHE A 5 1.88 15.94 -9.91
C PHE A 5 1.16 16.78 -8.86
N ILE A 6 0.09 16.25 -8.28
CA ILE A 6 -0.63 16.89 -7.19
C ILE A 6 -0.33 16.10 -5.91
N PRO A 7 0.14 16.77 -4.83
CA PRO A 7 0.32 16.10 -3.55
C PRO A 7 -1.03 15.61 -3.01
N PHE A 8 -1.05 14.40 -2.48
CA PHE A 8 -2.30 13.74 -2.07
C PHE A 8 -2.93 14.37 -0.83
N GLU A 9 -2.10 14.96 0.04
CA GLU A 9 -2.53 15.65 1.26
C GLU A 9 -3.47 16.82 0.93
N GLU A 10 -3.09 17.62 -0.07
CA GLU A 10 -3.88 18.76 -0.54
C GLU A 10 -5.23 18.31 -1.11
N VAL A 11 -5.25 17.21 -1.86
CA VAL A 11 -6.49 16.66 -2.44
C VAL A 11 -7.41 16.06 -1.38
N GLU A 12 -6.84 15.46 -0.33
CA GLU A 12 -7.61 14.92 0.78
C GLU A 12 -8.32 16.01 1.59
N GLU A 13 -7.75 17.22 1.69
CA GLU A 13 -8.37 18.35 2.38
C GLU A 13 -9.53 18.99 1.60
N LEU A 14 -9.50 18.93 0.26
CA LEU A 14 -10.49 19.58 -0.60
C LEU A 14 -11.90 19.00 -0.51
N ALA A 15 -12.02 17.67 -0.43
CA ALA A 15 -13.30 17.00 -0.57
C ALA A 15 -13.50 15.95 0.50
N THR A 16 -14.67 15.98 1.17
CA THR A 16 -15.06 14.91 2.08
C THR A 16 -15.41 13.64 1.31
N ILE A 17 -15.23 12.46 1.92
CA ILE A 17 -15.59 11.19 1.28
C ILE A 17 -17.08 11.13 0.91
N GLU A 18 -17.92 11.82 1.69
CA GLU A 18 -19.35 11.95 1.45
C GLU A 18 -19.63 12.74 0.17
N ARG A 19 -18.90 13.84 -0.02
CA ARG A 19 -19.03 14.68 -1.20
C ARG A 19 -18.51 13.97 -2.45
N LEU A 20 -17.46 13.17 -2.33
CA LEU A 20 -16.97 12.32 -3.41
C LEU A 20 -17.98 11.24 -3.80
N ALA A 21 -18.63 10.61 -2.81
CA ALA A 21 -19.66 9.61 -3.08
C ALA A 21 -20.89 10.20 -3.81
N GLN A 22 -21.26 11.45 -3.49
CA GLN A 22 -22.28 12.19 -4.24
C GLN A 22 -21.82 12.53 -5.66
N MET A 23 -20.58 13.00 -5.82
CA MET A 23 -19.99 13.31 -7.13
C MET A 23 -19.98 12.10 -8.06
N LEU A 24 -19.68 10.92 -7.51
CA LEU A 24 -19.68 9.64 -8.23
C LEU A 24 -21.10 9.08 -8.46
N ASN A 25 -22.16 9.80 -8.04
CA ASN A 25 -23.56 9.38 -8.12
C ASN A 25 -23.81 7.97 -7.55
N LEU A 26 -23.17 7.65 -6.43
CA LEU A 26 -23.40 6.36 -5.76
C LEU A 26 -24.78 6.36 -5.08
N ASP A 27 -25.56 5.28 -5.26
CA ASP A 27 -26.81 5.09 -4.52
C ASP A 27 -26.53 4.63 -3.08
N ILE A 28 -26.35 5.61 -2.20
CA ILE A 28 -25.88 5.39 -0.83
C ILE A 28 -27.05 5.14 0.12
N ARG A 29 -27.01 4.02 0.82
CA ARG A 29 -27.92 3.70 1.92
C ARG A 29 -27.18 3.72 3.25
N ARG A 30 -27.72 4.43 4.24
CA ARG A 30 -27.15 4.46 5.60
C ARG A 30 -27.39 3.14 6.31
N SER A 31 -26.34 2.58 6.90
CA SER A 31 -26.35 1.37 7.71
C SER A 31 -25.52 1.60 8.98
N GLY A 32 -26.17 2.14 10.01
CA GLY A 32 -25.50 2.56 11.24
C GLY A 32 -24.52 3.71 11.00
N ALA A 33 -23.27 3.56 11.46
CA ALA A 33 -22.20 4.53 11.26
C ALA A 33 -21.53 4.46 9.88
N GLN A 34 -21.96 3.53 9.02
CA GLN A 34 -21.40 3.29 7.70
C GLN A 34 -22.45 3.50 6.62
N TRP A 35 -21.96 3.77 5.43
CA TRP A 35 -22.75 3.94 4.23
C TRP A 35 -22.48 2.75 3.33
N ARG A 36 -23.54 2.19 2.74
CA ARG A 36 -23.44 1.01 1.88
C ARG A 36 -24.11 1.29 0.54
N CYS A 37 -23.46 0.87 -0.52
CA CYS A 37 -23.96 1.02 -1.88
C CYS A 37 -23.50 -0.14 -2.76
N GLU A 38 -24.06 -0.19 -3.96
CA GLU A 38 -23.56 -1.07 -5.01
C GLU A 38 -22.28 -0.48 -5.59
N CYS A 39 -21.29 -1.32 -5.86
CA CYS A 39 -20.02 -0.88 -6.43
C CYS A 39 -20.19 -0.68 -7.96
N PRO A 40 -19.94 0.51 -8.53
CA PRO A 40 -20.09 0.70 -9.98
C PRO A 40 -19.04 -0.05 -10.81
N ALA A 41 -17.87 -0.31 -10.23
CA ALA A 41 -16.79 -1.01 -10.91
C ALA A 41 -17.09 -2.51 -11.14
N HIS A 42 -18.01 -3.10 -10.37
CA HIS A 42 -18.31 -4.53 -10.44
C HIS A 42 -19.81 -4.81 -10.26
N PRO A 43 -20.44 -5.62 -11.12
CA PRO A 43 -21.87 -5.93 -11.01
C PRO A 43 -22.12 -6.71 -9.71
N GLY A 44 -22.87 -6.15 -8.75
CA GLY A 44 -22.90 -6.67 -7.38
C GLY A 44 -24.18 -6.37 -6.60
N HIS A 45 -24.08 -6.43 -5.28
CA HIS A 45 -25.18 -6.13 -4.38
C HIS A 45 -24.98 -4.75 -3.73
N HIS A 46 -26.07 -4.13 -3.28
CA HIS A 46 -26.08 -2.83 -2.57
C HIS A 46 -25.32 -2.80 -1.22
N ARG A 47 -24.53 -3.83 -0.90
CA ARG A 47 -23.74 -3.95 0.33
C ARG A 47 -22.25 -4.20 0.06
N ASP A 48 -21.85 -4.24 -1.21
CA ASP A 48 -20.50 -4.60 -1.62
C ASP A 48 -19.52 -3.44 -1.39
N LEU A 49 -19.97 -2.19 -1.53
CA LEU A 49 -19.17 -1.02 -1.26
C LEU A 49 -19.58 -0.38 0.07
N CYS A 50 -18.67 -0.40 1.03
CA CYS A 50 -18.83 0.21 2.35
C CYS A 50 -18.00 1.49 2.45
N ILE A 51 -18.61 2.60 2.85
CA ILE A 51 -17.96 3.89 3.05
C ILE A 51 -18.13 4.27 4.53
N SER A 52 -17.03 4.56 5.21
CA SER A 52 -16.99 4.89 6.64
C SER A 52 -16.42 6.30 6.83
N PRO A 53 -17.26 7.34 6.92
CA PRO A 53 -16.81 8.73 6.96
C PRO A 53 -16.05 9.10 8.25
N GLN A 54 -16.33 8.41 9.36
CA GLN A 54 -15.74 8.71 10.67
C GLN A 54 -14.43 7.97 10.94
N VAL A 55 -14.05 7.01 10.09
CA VAL A 55 -12.85 6.20 10.29
C VAL A 55 -11.66 6.89 9.62
N LYS A 56 -10.54 7.00 10.33
CA LYS A 56 -9.30 7.57 9.78
C LYS A 56 -8.58 6.55 8.90
N SER A 57 -8.08 7.01 7.76
CA SER A 57 -7.19 6.25 6.89
C SER A 57 -5.81 6.06 7.54
N LYS A 58 -4.98 5.21 6.95
CA LYS A 58 -3.58 5.05 7.37
C LYS A 58 -2.77 6.35 7.26
N ARG A 59 -3.17 7.27 6.38
CA ARG A 59 -2.53 8.58 6.18
C ARG A 59 -3.06 9.64 7.15
N GLY A 60 -4.08 9.31 7.94
CA GLY A 60 -4.67 10.20 8.95
C GLY A 60 -5.91 10.98 8.46
N SER A 61 -6.21 10.94 7.17
CA SER A 61 -7.40 11.55 6.56
C SER A 61 -8.70 10.85 7.01
N LEU A 62 -9.76 11.64 7.23
CA LEU A 62 -11.07 11.10 7.66
C LEU A 62 -11.85 10.54 6.46
N GLY A 63 -12.35 9.32 6.58
CA GLY A 63 -13.14 8.68 5.55
C GLY A 63 -12.35 7.62 4.83
N VAL A 64 -12.80 6.38 4.96
CA VAL A 64 -12.25 5.22 4.25
C VAL A 64 -13.36 4.49 3.51
N PHE A 65 -12.99 3.79 2.44
CA PHE A 65 -13.88 2.87 1.76
C PHE A 65 -13.32 1.45 1.80
N PHE A 66 -14.22 0.48 1.64
CA PHE A 66 -13.87 -0.91 1.48
C PHE A 66 -14.87 -1.58 0.54
N CYS A 67 -14.35 -2.17 -0.53
CA CYS A 67 -15.08 -3.03 -1.45
C CYS A 67 -14.92 -4.48 -1.01
N GLN A 68 -16.01 -5.13 -0.59
CA GLN A 68 -16.00 -6.51 -0.11
C GLN A 68 -15.67 -7.51 -1.20
N ARG A 69 -16.00 -7.20 -2.45
CA ARG A 69 -15.86 -8.12 -3.57
C ARG A 69 -14.42 -8.31 -3.99
N GLU A 70 -13.71 -7.20 -4.22
CA GLU A 70 -12.27 -7.23 -4.53
C GLU A 70 -11.40 -7.29 -3.27
N LYS A 71 -11.98 -7.08 -2.09
CA LYS A 71 -11.27 -6.92 -0.82
C LYS A 71 -10.26 -5.78 -0.85
N THR A 72 -10.57 -4.76 -1.64
CA THR A 72 -9.78 -3.54 -1.78
C THR A 72 -10.38 -2.46 -0.91
N GLY A 73 -9.54 -1.62 -0.32
CA GLY A 73 -9.98 -0.51 0.50
C GLY A 73 -8.90 0.54 0.59
N GLY A 74 -9.30 1.75 0.92
CA GLY A 74 -8.40 2.89 0.88
C GLY A 74 -9.05 4.17 1.39
N ASP A 75 -8.41 5.26 1.02
CA ASP A 75 -8.80 6.63 1.30
C ASP A 75 -9.77 7.16 0.23
N ARG A 76 -10.05 8.46 0.32
CA ARG A 76 -10.90 9.24 -0.58
C ARG A 76 -10.45 9.14 -2.04
N ILE A 77 -9.15 9.23 -2.29
CA ILE A 77 -8.57 9.14 -3.64
C ILE A 77 -8.71 7.72 -4.17
N GLY A 78 -8.42 6.72 -3.32
CA GLY A 78 -8.62 5.32 -3.64
C GLY A 78 -10.06 4.98 -4.01
N LEU A 79 -11.06 5.63 -3.40
CA LEU A 79 -12.47 5.41 -3.74
C LEU A 79 -12.74 5.80 -5.20
N VAL A 80 -12.29 6.99 -5.60
CA VAL A 80 -12.45 7.48 -6.98
C VAL A 80 -11.67 6.60 -7.95
N ALA A 81 -10.42 6.27 -7.62
CA ALA A 81 -9.58 5.37 -8.41
C ALA A 81 -10.25 4.00 -8.64
N HIS A 82 -10.85 3.42 -7.61
CA HIS A 82 -11.53 2.14 -7.69
C HIS A 82 -12.84 2.22 -8.49
N VAL A 83 -13.65 3.26 -8.29
CA VAL A 83 -14.94 3.41 -8.98
C VAL A 83 -14.76 3.71 -10.47
N MET A 84 -13.73 4.50 -10.82
CA MET A 84 -13.46 4.91 -12.20
C MET A 84 -12.45 4.01 -12.93
N ASP A 85 -11.86 3.03 -12.25
CA ASP A 85 -10.80 2.15 -12.76
C ASP A 85 -9.60 2.91 -13.35
N ILE A 86 -9.11 3.90 -12.58
CA ILE A 86 -7.97 4.77 -12.96
C ILE A 86 -6.88 4.76 -11.88
N GLY A 87 -5.69 5.23 -12.23
CA GLY A 87 -4.59 5.39 -11.27
C GLY A 87 -4.90 6.40 -10.17
N GLN A 88 -4.27 6.26 -9.00
CA GLN A 88 -4.48 7.20 -7.88
C GLN A 88 -4.10 8.65 -8.22
N GLN A 89 -3.08 8.85 -9.05
CA GLN A 89 -2.69 10.19 -9.50
C GLN A 89 -3.73 10.81 -10.44
N ASP A 90 -4.26 10.04 -11.39
CA ASP A 90 -5.31 10.51 -12.29
C ASP A 90 -6.61 10.80 -11.52
N ALA A 91 -6.93 9.98 -10.52
CA ALA A 91 -8.04 10.24 -9.60
C ALA A 91 -7.82 11.53 -8.79
N ALA A 92 -6.60 11.79 -8.32
CA ALA A 92 -6.27 13.02 -7.60
C ALA A 92 -6.43 14.26 -8.49
N ILE A 93 -5.96 14.19 -9.74
CA ILE A 93 -6.14 15.25 -10.74
C ILE A 93 -7.64 15.48 -11.02
N PHE A 94 -8.42 14.42 -11.16
CA PHE A 94 -9.86 14.50 -11.39
C PHE A 94 -10.59 15.19 -10.22
N ILE A 95 -10.25 14.84 -8.98
CA ILE A 95 -10.80 15.49 -7.79
C ILE A 95 -10.40 16.97 -7.77
N ALA A 96 -9.13 17.28 -7.98
CA ALA A 96 -8.64 18.66 -7.98
C ALA A 96 -9.35 19.54 -9.02
N GLN A 97 -9.57 19.01 -10.24
CA GLN A 97 -10.32 19.70 -11.29
C GLN A 97 -11.78 19.96 -10.89
N GLN A 98 -12.44 18.96 -10.30
CA GLN A 98 -13.86 19.04 -9.96
C GLN A 98 -14.14 19.98 -8.77
N PHE A 99 -13.21 20.06 -7.81
CA PHE A 99 -13.34 20.91 -6.62
C PHE A 99 -12.61 22.26 -6.74
N GLY A 100 -12.11 22.60 -7.93
CA GLY A 100 -11.61 23.93 -8.22
C GLY A 100 -10.22 24.23 -7.67
N MET A 101 -9.37 23.22 -7.47
CA MET A 101 -7.93 23.47 -7.40
C MET A 101 -7.47 23.94 -8.77
N THR A 102 -7.30 25.24 -8.94
CA THR A 102 -6.67 25.79 -10.13
C THR A 102 -5.26 25.21 -10.24
N LEU A 103 -5.09 24.23 -11.14
CA LEU A 103 -3.80 23.75 -11.68
C LEU A 103 -3.03 24.85 -12.46
N ALA A 104 -3.46 26.10 -12.34
CA ALA A 104 -2.95 27.29 -12.99
C ALA A 104 -2.45 28.27 -11.91
N ASN A 105 -1.26 27.99 -11.36
CA ASN A 105 -0.30 28.90 -10.71
C ASN A 105 0.68 28.03 -9.89
N ASN A 106 2.00 28.08 -9.97
CA ASN A 106 2.90 28.89 -10.76
C ASN A 106 4.31 28.28 -10.60
N LYS A 107 5.07 28.21 -11.69
CA LYS A 107 6.54 28.15 -11.61
C LYS A 107 7.01 29.55 -11.18
N ASN A 108 7.29 29.74 -9.89
CA ASN A 108 8.33 30.64 -9.37
C ASN A 108 8.13 30.89 -7.87
N SER A 109 9.03 30.35 -7.06
CA SER A 109 9.55 31.02 -5.87
C SER A 109 10.87 30.36 -5.49
N THR A 110 11.92 30.73 -6.21
CA THR A 110 13.30 30.66 -5.71
C THR A 110 13.55 31.99 -5.01
N SER A 111 13.57 31.99 -3.67
CA SER A 111 14.50 32.79 -2.84
C SER A 111 14.07 32.74 -1.37
N ASP A 112 14.86 32.01 -0.59
CA ASP A 112 15.56 32.53 0.59
C ASP A 112 14.74 33.24 1.68
N SER A 113 14.58 32.57 2.83
CA SER A 113 14.68 33.21 4.15
C SER A 113 14.72 32.17 5.28
N THR A 114 15.93 32.00 5.83
CA THR A 114 16.24 31.85 7.26
C THR A 114 15.58 30.70 8.04
N VAL A 115 16.23 29.52 8.06
CA VAL A 115 16.08 28.58 9.18
C VAL A 115 17.01 29.04 10.31
N SER A 116 16.44 29.79 11.25
CA SER A 116 17.07 30.13 12.53
C SER A 116 17.19 28.88 13.40
N THR A 117 18.41 28.66 13.88
CA THR A 117 18.79 27.86 15.05
C THR A 117 17.99 28.21 16.31
N VAL A 118 18.06 27.32 17.32
CA VAL A 118 17.63 27.39 18.74
C VAL A 118 16.39 26.50 18.99
N SER A 119 16.18 25.76 20.08
CA SER A 119 16.96 25.13 21.16
C SER A 119 15.95 24.29 21.97
N LYS A 120 16.43 23.35 22.79
CA LYS A 120 15.65 22.51 23.73
C LYS A 120 14.68 23.30 24.63
N GLY A 121 13.50 22.71 24.87
CA GLY A 121 12.59 23.05 25.97
C GLY A 121 11.72 21.84 26.35
N ARG A 122 11.63 21.55 27.65
CA ARG A 122 11.28 20.27 28.29
C ARG A 122 9.89 20.34 28.97
N ALA A 123 9.16 19.20 28.94
CA ALA A 123 8.07 18.74 29.82
C ALA A 123 6.80 19.61 29.92
N THR A 124 5.57 19.09 30.05
CA THR A 124 5.06 18.15 31.07
C THR A 124 3.60 17.81 30.73
N VAL A 125 3.10 16.58 30.97
CA VAL A 125 1.83 16.21 31.69
C VAL A 125 1.66 14.66 31.73
N PRO A 126 1.47 14.03 32.92
CA PRO A 126 0.94 12.65 33.17
C PRO A 126 -0.56 12.69 33.62
N PRO A 127 -1.26 11.61 34.08
CA PRO A 127 -1.27 10.16 33.77
C PRO A 127 -2.70 9.52 33.59
N ALA A 128 -2.74 8.26 33.09
CA ALA A 128 -3.66 7.11 33.37
C ALA A 128 -5.21 7.26 33.27
N GLU A 129 -6.04 6.29 32.85
CA GLU A 129 -6.14 4.85 33.18
C GLU A 129 -6.84 4.04 32.04
N LYS A 130 -6.26 2.89 31.61
CA LYS A 130 -6.70 1.46 31.76
C LYS A 130 -7.96 1.05 30.97
N SER A 131 -8.05 -0.11 30.29
CA SER A 131 -7.42 -1.42 30.53
C SER A 131 -7.38 -2.35 29.29
N GLU A 132 -6.45 -3.32 29.37
CA GLU A 132 -6.45 -4.70 28.82
C GLU A 132 -6.46 -4.95 27.29
N GLY A 133 -5.53 -5.67 26.67
CA GLY A 133 -4.36 -6.40 27.14
C GLY A 133 -3.82 -7.31 26.02
N ARG A 134 -2.60 -7.04 25.51
CA ARG A 134 -1.61 -8.04 25.08
C ARG A 134 -0.29 -7.34 24.78
N SER A 135 0.70 -7.58 25.64
CA SER A 135 2.04 -7.03 25.55
C SER A 135 2.75 -7.49 24.27
N GLN A 136 3.12 -6.56 23.40
CA GLN A 136 4.27 -6.72 22.51
C GLN A 136 5.30 -5.65 22.87
N PRO A 137 6.58 -6.01 23.03
CA PRO A 137 7.62 -5.02 23.32
C PRO A 137 7.77 -4.09 22.12
N ALA A 138 7.78 -2.79 22.40
CA ALA A 138 8.18 -1.75 21.47
C ALA A 138 9.63 -2.02 21.07
N SER A 139 9.84 -2.62 19.91
CA SER A 139 11.16 -2.59 19.27
C SER A 139 11.25 -1.29 18.49
N SER A 140 12.20 -0.44 18.87
CA SER A 140 12.82 0.47 17.92
C SER A 140 13.11 -0.34 16.66
N ARG A 141 12.44 -0.01 15.54
CA ARG A 141 12.71 -0.67 14.26
C ARG A 141 14.14 -0.33 13.91
N ALA A 142 15.06 -1.25 14.21
CA ALA A 142 16.40 -1.24 13.66
C ALA A 142 16.26 -1.11 12.15
N GLU A 143 17.03 -0.19 11.57
CA GLU A 143 17.16 -0.03 10.14
C GLU A 143 17.40 -1.40 9.51
N PHE A 144 16.57 -1.77 8.52
CA PHE A 144 16.60 -3.11 7.94
C PHE A 144 17.89 -3.26 7.15
N ASP A 145 18.82 -4.07 7.65
CA ASP A 145 20.05 -4.39 6.96
C ASP A 145 19.83 -5.56 5.97
N PRO A 146 19.89 -5.30 4.65
CA PRO A 146 19.65 -6.32 3.63
C PRO A 146 20.74 -7.39 3.61
N GLN A 147 22.00 -7.06 3.93
CA GLN A 147 23.09 -8.05 3.93
C GLN A 147 22.98 -9.01 5.12
N ALA A 148 22.61 -8.47 6.28
CA ALA A 148 22.32 -9.29 7.45
C ALA A 148 21.08 -10.17 7.27
N PHE A 149 20.14 -9.77 6.40
CA PHE A 149 18.99 -10.60 6.04
C PHE A 149 19.36 -11.68 5.01
N ALA A 150 20.21 -11.37 4.03
CA ALA A 150 20.73 -12.34 3.06
C ALA A 150 21.39 -13.53 3.76
N SER A 151 22.18 -13.26 4.79
CA SER A 151 22.90 -14.27 5.59
C SER A 151 21.98 -15.18 6.43
N LYS A 152 20.70 -14.82 6.59
CA LYS A 152 19.70 -15.59 7.35
C LYS A 152 18.85 -16.49 6.46
N LEU A 153 19.04 -16.42 5.14
CA LEU A 153 18.34 -17.26 4.19
C LEU A 153 18.97 -18.64 4.17
N GLU A 154 18.15 -19.67 4.35
CA GLU A 154 18.60 -21.05 4.30
C GLU A 154 18.22 -21.66 2.95
N TYR A 155 19.19 -22.32 2.32
CA TYR A 155 18.91 -23.23 1.21
C TYR A 155 18.25 -24.49 1.78
N THR A 156 17.04 -24.79 1.33
CA THR A 156 16.26 -25.95 1.80
C THR A 156 15.79 -26.78 0.62
N HIS A 157 15.35 -28.01 0.88
CA HIS A 157 14.80 -28.90 -0.15
C HIS A 157 13.62 -28.29 -0.94
N GLU A 158 12.94 -27.29 -0.39
CA GLU A 158 11.87 -26.56 -1.08
C GLU A 158 12.44 -25.62 -2.17
N VAL A 159 13.58 -24.98 -1.91
CA VAL A 159 14.29 -24.16 -2.91
C VAL A 159 14.88 -25.07 -4.00
N ALA A 160 15.42 -26.23 -3.60
CA ALA A 160 15.86 -27.26 -4.55
C ALA A 160 14.70 -27.78 -5.42
N ALA A 161 13.51 -27.94 -4.85
CA ALA A 161 12.31 -28.37 -5.58
C ALA A 161 11.86 -27.35 -6.62
N LEU A 162 12.18 -26.06 -6.46
CA LEU A 162 11.96 -25.03 -7.49
C LEU A 162 12.92 -25.15 -8.69
N GLY A 163 13.83 -26.12 -8.68
CA GLY A 163 14.85 -26.32 -9.70
C GLY A 163 16.03 -25.36 -9.58
N ILE A 164 16.18 -24.69 -8.44
CA ILE A 164 17.28 -23.76 -8.17
C ILE A 164 18.40 -24.55 -7.49
N ILE A 165 19.58 -24.57 -8.12
CA ILE A 165 20.77 -25.17 -7.54
C ILE A 165 21.33 -24.27 -6.43
N GLU A 166 22.00 -24.87 -5.44
CA GLU A 166 22.55 -24.17 -4.27
C GLU A 166 23.44 -22.97 -4.66
N SER A 167 24.32 -23.16 -5.65
CA SER A 167 25.20 -22.10 -6.16
C SER A 167 24.43 -20.90 -6.74
N ASP A 168 23.30 -21.14 -7.41
CA ASP A 168 22.47 -20.08 -7.99
C ASP A 168 21.62 -19.40 -6.92
N ALA A 169 21.17 -20.16 -5.92
CA ALA A 169 20.43 -19.64 -4.78
C ALA A 169 21.28 -18.64 -3.99
N GLU A 170 22.54 -18.95 -3.73
CA GLU A 170 23.47 -18.03 -3.06
C GLU A 170 23.76 -16.78 -3.90
N LEU A 171 24.03 -16.96 -5.19
CA LEU A 171 24.36 -15.85 -6.10
C LEU A 171 23.18 -14.88 -6.27
N LEU A 172 21.97 -15.43 -6.42
CA LEU A 172 20.74 -14.66 -6.61
C LEU A 172 20.10 -14.22 -5.28
N GLY A 173 20.63 -14.64 -4.13
CA GLY A 173 20.07 -14.33 -2.82
C GLY A 173 18.65 -14.88 -2.64
N ILE A 174 18.43 -16.10 -3.09
CA ILE A 174 17.16 -16.82 -2.99
C ILE A 174 17.28 -17.82 -1.85
N GLY A 175 16.34 -17.77 -0.92
CA GLY A 175 16.29 -18.78 0.13
C GLY A 175 15.03 -18.71 0.96
N MET A 176 14.96 -19.59 1.94
CA MET A 176 13.80 -19.72 2.82
C MET A 176 14.08 -19.06 4.16
N TYR A 177 13.12 -18.27 4.64
CA TYR A 177 13.12 -17.75 6.00
C TYR A 177 11.69 -17.73 6.52
N ARG A 178 11.46 -18.24 7.74
CA ARG A 178 10.11 -18.28 8.36
C ARG A 178 9.01 -18.90 7.47
N GLY A 179 9.35 -19.93 6.68
CA GLY A 179 8.39 -20.66 5.84
C GLY A 179 7.94 -19.90 4.58
N LYS A 180 8.68 -18.87 4.15
CA LYS A 180 8.46 -18.17 2.89
C LYS A 180 9.75 -18.14 2.08
N VAL A 181 9.60 -18.23 0.76
CA VAL A 181 10.71 -18.03 -0.18
C VAL A 181 10.93 -16.53 -0.33
N TYR A 182 12.16 -16.09 -0.14
CA TYR A 182 12.58 -14.73 -0.39
C TYR A 182 13.51 -14.68 -1.59
N ILE A 183 13.38 -13.64 -2.39
CA ILE A 183 14.22 -13.36 -3.55
C ILE A 183 14.84 -11.98 -3.34
N ALA A 184 16.17 -11.87 -3.43
CA ALA A 184 16.85 -10.59 -3.37
C ALA A 184 16.51 -9.74 -4.61
N MET A 185 16.10 -8.50 -4.37
CA MET A 185 15.97 -7.46 -5.39
C MET A 185 17.24 -6.63 -5.37
N ARG A 186 17.86 -6.43 -6.54
CA ARG A 186 19.11 -5.68 -6.66
C ARG A 186 18.90 -4.39 -7.45
N TYR A 187 19.69 -3.37 -7.11
CA TYR A 187 19.85 -2.17 -7.94
C TYR A 187 20.78 -2.45 -9.13
N ASP A 188 20.83 -1.53 -10.09
CA ASP A 188 21.68 -1.63 -11.29
C ASP A 188 23.18 -1.74 -10.95
N ASN A 189 23.58 -1.26 -9.77
CA ASN A 189 24.95 -1.36 -9.26
C ASN A 189 25.28 -2.72 -8.62
N GLY A 190 24.31 -3.64 -8.53
CA GLY A 190 24.46 -4.97 -7.93
C GLY A 190 24.14 -5.06 -6.43
N ASP A 191 23.90 -3.93 -5.76
CA ASP A 191 23.56 -3.89 -4.32
C ASP A 191 22.16 -4.43 -4.06
N ILE A 192 21.98 -5.08 -2.92
CA ILE A 192 20.66 -5.62 -2.51
C ILE A 192 19.79 -4.46 -2.02
N ALA A 193 18.77 -4.12 -2.80
CA ALA A 193 17.75 -3.14 -2.48
C ALA A 193 16.76 -3.64 -1.43
N GLY A 194 16.53 -4.95 -1.40
CA GLY A 194 15.62 -5.58 -0.46
C GLY A 194 15.27 -7.00 -0.87
N PHE A 195 14.24 -7.57 -0.23
CA PHE A 195 13.78 -8.93 -0.50
C PHE A 195 12.29 -8.96 -0.77
N ALA A 196 11.89 -9.70 -1.81
CA ALA A 196 10.51 -10.00 -2.10
C ALA A 196 10.15 -11.36 -1.53
N ALA A 197 9.13 -11.43 -0.67
CA ALA A 197 8.57 -12.69 -0.21
C ALA A 197 7.59 -13.22 -1.26
N VAL A 198 7.81 -14.44 -1.76
CA VAL A 198 6.96 -15.09 -2.75
C VAL A 198 6.18 -16.20 -2.06
N GLU A 199 4.86 -16.01 -1.95
CA GLU A 199 3.92 -17.04 -1.48
C GLU A 199 3.27 -17.79 -2.65
N ALA A 200 3.00 -17.10 -3.76
CA ALA A 200 2.52 -17.67 -5.01
C ALA A 200 2.85 -16.72 -6.17
N ALA A 201 3.40 -17.24 -7.26
CA ALA A 201 3.67 -16.49 -8.47
C ALA A 201 2.80 -17.01 -9.63
N LYS A 202 2.04 -16.12 -10.27
CA LYS A 202 1.33 -16.43 -11.53
C LYS A 202 2.12 -15.82 -12.67
N LEU A 203 2.79 -16.67 -13.44
CA LEU A 203 3.54 -16.24 -14.61
C LEU A 203 2.66 -16.32 -15.87
N PRO A 204 2.81 -15.37 -16.82
CA PRO A 204 2.19 -15.47 -18.14
C PRO A 204 2.51 -16.80 -18.80
N SER A 205 1.48 -17.48 -19.33
CA SER A 205 1.60 -18.80 -19.98
C SER A 205 2.54 -18.83 -21.19
N LYS A 206 2.91 -17.66 -21.73
CA LYS A 206 3.80 -17.50 -22.87
C LYS A 206 5.29 -17.44 -22.50
N LEU A 207 5.63 -17.24 -21.22
CA LEU A 207 7.03 -17.08 -20.78
C LEU A 207 7.74 -18.41 -20.49
N LEU A 208 7.00 -19.52 -20.43
CA LEU A 208 7.57 -20.86 -20.28
C LEU A 208 7.27 -21.67 -21.55
N PRO A 209 8.24 -22.40 -22.14
CA PRO A 209 7.87 -23.53 -22.99
C PRO A 209 6.98 -24.44 -22.14
N TYR A 210 5.81 -24.81 -22.66
CA TYR A 210 4.82 -25.62 -21.96
C TYR A 210 5.42 -27.01 -21.64
N VAL A 211 6.09 -27.13 -20.50
CA VAL A 211 6.51 -28.39 -19.92
C VAL A 211 5.54 -28.66 -18.78
N ALA A 212 4.58 -29.55 -19.02
CA ALA A 212 3.42 -29.83 -18.17
C ALA A 212 3.75 -30.42 -16.77
N GLY A 213 4.97 -30.26 -16.26
CA GLY A 213 5.44 -30.87 -15.00
C GLY A 213 6.05 -29.92 -13.97
N ASN A 214 6.36 -28.66 -14.29
CA ASN A 214 7.23 -27.83 -13.44
C ASN A 214 6.52 -26.76 -12.59
N VAL A 215 5.19 -26.79 -12.47
CA VAL A 215 4.49 -25.90 -11.54
C VAL A 215 4.47 -26.55 -10.15
N VAL A 216 5.47 -26.20 -9.33
CA VAL A 216 5.57 -26.66 -7.94
C VAL A 216 4.67 -25.80 -7.06
N VAL A 217 3.60 -26.41 -6.54
CA VAL A 217 2.71 -25.76 -5.57
C VAL A 217 3.36 -25.82 -4.19
N LEU A 218 3.67 -24.66 -3.62
CA LEU A 218 4.18 -24.55 -2.25
C LEU A 218 3.13 -25.07 -1.26
N LYS A 219 3.46 -26.16 -0.54
CA LYS A 219 2.58 -26.70 0.51
C LYS A 219 2.71 -25.86 1.76
N GLN A 220 1.61 -25.29 2.24
CA GLN A 220 1.56 -24.68 3.57
C GLN A 220 1.78 -25.75 4.63
N ARG A 221 2.67 -25.46 5.58
CA ARG A 221 2.94 -26.31 6.74
C ARG A 221 1.71 -26.28 7.67
N ALA A 222 1.17 -27.46 7.99
CA ALA A 222 0.14 -27.65 9.02
C ALA A 222 0.74 -27.50 10.43
#